data_AF-A0A968RDD8-F1
#
_entry.id   AF-A0A968RDD8-F1
#
_cell.length_a   1.000
_cell.length_b   1.000
_cell.length_c   1.000
_cell.angle_alpha   90.00
_cell.angle_beta   90.00
_cell.angle_gamma   90.00
#
_symmetry.space_group_name_H-M   'P 1'
#
loop_
_entity.id
_entity.type
_entity.pdbx_description
1 polymer ?
#
loop_
_entity_poly.entity_id
_entity_poly.type
_entity_poly.pdbx_seq_one_letter_code
_entity_poly.pdbx_strand_id
1 'polypeptide(L)'
;MISDRLSHLQSEVQLYYKQLAGKEKAKRMAEQAEKERIQQGVDELKRELGGVEREYWRRWQMEISGLTIPEADAEELATGMLQEVEILEFEPQVQSNAELMKVLHEIKAELSKPGIPAAGKLKAAIPLLPGVISYEMELDTEGLLRRTFPTFCKLADKLKK
;
A
#
# COMPACT_ATOMS: atom_id res chain seq x y z
N MET A 1 7.53 -9.63 -16.89
CA MET A 1 6.96 -8.27 -17.01
C MET A 1 5.60 -8.26 -16.34
N ILE A 2 5.19 -7.12 -15.81
CA ILE A 2 3.83 -6.95 -15.26
C ILE A 2 2.80 -6.80 -16.38
N SER A 3 1.54 -7.11 -16.09
CA SER A 3 0.46 -6.98 -17.07
C SER A 3 0.09 -5.51 -17.36
N ASP A 4 -0.48 -5.27 -18.55
CA ASP A 4 -1.03 -3.95 -18.92
C ASP A 4 -2.10 -3.50 -17.93
N ARG A 5 -2.88 -4.45 -17.38
CA ARG A 5 -3.91 -4.15 -16.38
C ARG A 5 -3.28 -3.68 -15.06
N LEU A 6 -2.21 -4.35 -14.58
CA LEU A 6 -1.51 -3.94 -13.38
C LEU A 6 -0.88 -2.55 -13.55
N SER A 7 -0.28 -2.29 -14.72
CA SER A 7 0.25 -0.96 -15.07
C SER A 7 -0.84 0.12 -15.09
N HIS A 8 -2.00 -0.16 -15.67
CA HIS A 8 -3.11 0.78 -15.72
C HIS A 8 -3.68 1.08 -14.33
N LEU A 9 -3.89 0.05 -13.50
CA LEU A 9 -4.34 0.20 -12.10
C LEU A 9 -3.35 1.02 -11.28
N GLN A 10 -2.04 0.81 -11.48
CA GLN A 10 -1.01 1.63 -10.83
C GLN A 10 -1.21 3.13 -11.14
N SER A 11 -1.43 3.48 -12.41
CA SER A 11 -1.68 4.87 -12.81
C SER A 11 -2.98 5.43 -12.23
N GLU A 12 -4.04 4.63 -12.17
CA GLU A 12 -5.30 5.04 -11.52
C GLU A 12 -5.10 5.32 -10.03
N VAL A 13 -4.49 4.41 -9.27
CA VAL A 13 -4.24 4.59 -7.83
C VAL A 13 -3.34 5.83 -7.58
N GLN A 14 -2.29 6.02 -8.39
CA GLN A 14 -1.45 7.22 -8.33
C GLN A 14 -2.25 8.51 -8.53
N LEU A 15 -3.17 8.53 -9.49
CA LEU A 15 -4.03 9.68 -9.75
C LEU A 15 -4.94 9.97 -8.55
N TYR A 16 -5.56 8.94 -7.98
CA TYR A 16 -6.42 9.07 -6.81
C TYR A 16 -5.66 9.64 -5.61
N TYR A 17 -4.47 9.11 -5.29
CA TYR A 17 -3.66 9.66 -4.19
C TYR A 17 -3.28 11.13 -4.42
N LYS A 18 -2.96 11.51 -5.67
CA LYS A 18 -2.68 12.92 -6.00
C LYS A 18 -3.90 13.81 -5.77
N GLN A 19 -5.09 13.36 -6.17
CA GLN A 19 -6.34 14.10 -5.94
C GLN A 19 -6.66 14.20 -4.45
N LEU A 20 -6.50 13.11 -3.71
CA LEU A 20 -6.71 13.05 -2.27
C LEU A 20 -5.80 14.04 -1.53
N ALA A 21 -4.49 14.00 -1.79
CA ALA A 21 -3.53 14.94 -1.22
C ALA A 21 -3.88 16.41 -1.55
N GLY A 22 -4.38 16.65 -2.77
CA GLY A 22 -4.87 17.96 -3.19
C GLY A 22 -6.07 18.45 -2.37
N LYS A 23 -7.08 17.60 -2.16
CA LYS A 23 -8.27 17.93 -1.35
C LYS A 23 -7.94 18.07 0.14
N GLU A 24 -7.08 17.21 0.69
CA GLU A 24 -6.60 17.32 2.07
C GLU A 24 -5.86 18.64 2.31
N LYS A 25 -5.06 19.08 1.33
CA LYS A 25 -4.40 20.40 1.37
C LYS A 25 -5.44 21.53 1.28
N ALA A 26 -6.41 21.43 0.38
CA ALA A 26 -7.48 22.42 0.25
C ALA A 26 -8.29 22.55 1.55
N LYS A 27 -8.67 21.44 2.18
CA LYS A 27 -9.41 21.42 3.46
C LYS A 27 -8.64 22.16 4.57
N ARG A 28 -7.32 21.97 4.65
CA ARG A 28 -6.47 22.64 5.64
C ARG A 28 -6.43 24.16 5.45
N MET A 29 -6.55 24.62 4.21
CA MET A 29 -6.48 26.05 3.85
C MET A 29 -7.85 26.74 3.80
N ALA A 30 -8.94 25.97 3.69
CA ALA A 30 -10.28 26.49 3.53
C ALA A 30 -10.86 27.09 4.82
N GLU A 31 -11.81 28.01 4.66
CA GLU A 31 -12.60 28.55 5.76
C GLU A 31 -13.49 27.47 6.39
N GLN A 32 -13.87 27.65 7.65
CA GLN A 32 -14.62 26.64 8.40
C GLN A 32 -15.92 26.21 7.70
N ALA A 33 -16.62 27.16 7.06
CA ALA A 33 -17.87 26.89 6.34
C ALA A 33 -17.70 25.97 5.12
N GLU A 34 -16.50 25.90 4.53
CA GLU A 34 -16.24 25.08 3.34
C GLU A 34 -15.63 23.71 3.67
N LYS A 35 -15.09 23.54 4.88
CA LYS A 35 -14.40 22.31 5.29
C LYS A 35 -15.28 21.07 5.24
N GLU A 36 -16.56 21.20 5.59
CA GLU A 36 -17.50 20.07 5.55
C GLU A 36 -17.72 19.58 4.12
N ARG A 37 -17.95 20.50 3.17
CA ARG A 37 -18.08 20.16 1.74
C ARG A 37 -16.82 19.51 1.19
N ILE A 38 -15.64 20.03 1.56
CA ILE A 38 -14.37 19.44 1.12
C ILE A 38 -14.18 18.05 1.75
N GLN A 39 -14.55 17.87 3.02
CA GLN A 39 -14.49 16.57 3.69
C GLN A 39 -15.37 15.53 2.99
N GLN A 40 -16.61 15.87 2.62
CA GLN A 40 -17.48 14.96 1.85
C GLN A 40 -16.79 14.49 0.55
N GLY A 41 -16.12 15.40 -0.16
CA GLY A 41 -15.36 15.05 -1.35
C GLY A 41 -14.07 14.25 -1.08
N VAL A 42 -13.51 14.32 0.13
CA VAL A 42 -12.41 13.44 0.57
C VAL A 42 -12.95 12.03 0.84
N ASP A 43 -14.08 11.94 1.56
CA ASP A 43 -14.71 10.65 1.90
C ASP A 43 -15.15 9.89 0.64
N GLU A 44 -15.70 10.59 -0.34
CA GLU A 44 -16.06 10.01 -1.64
C GLU A 44 -14.84 9.47 -2.39
N LEU A 45 -13.76 10.26 -2.49
CA LEU A 45 -12.52 9.81 -3.11
C LEU A 45 -11.91 8.60 -2.41
N LYS A 46 -11.93 8.55 -1.08
CA LYS A 46 -11.43 7.40 -0.31
C LYS A 46 -12.22 6.13 -0.62
N ARG A 47 -13.55 6.22 -0.76
CA ARG A 47 -14.40 5.07 -1.13
C ARG A 47 -14.10 4.57 -2.53
N GLU A 48 -13.95 5.46 -3.51
CA GLU A 48 -13.59 5.08 -4.88
C GLU A 48 -12.20 4.45 -4.94
N LEU A 49 -11.22 5.08 -4.30
CA LEU A 49 -9.83 4.62 -4.21
C LEU A 49 -9.76 3.18 -3.67
N GLY A 50 -10.47 2.87 -2.59
CA GLY A 50 -10.45 1.53 -2.00
C GLY A 50 -10.90 0.42 -2.96
N GLY A 51 -11.76 0.74 -3.95
CA GLY A 51 -12.12 -0.20 -5.02
C GLY A 51 -10.95 -0.54 -5.93
N VAL A 52 -10.25 0.50 -6.39
CA VAL A 52 -9.10 0.38 -7.32
C VAL A 52 -7.90 -0.25 -6.62
N GLU A 53 -7.61 0.12 -5.38
CA GLU A 53 -6.51 -0.44 -4.59
C GLU A 53 -6.68 -1.95 -4.37
N ARG A 54 -7.89 -2.41 -4.03
CA ARG A 54 -8.16 -3.85 -3.86
C ARG A 54 -7.81 -4.63 -5.11
N GLU A 55 -8.20 -4.14 -6.28
CA GLU A 55 -7.87 -4.82 -7.53
C GLU A 55 -6.38 -4.73 -7.84
N TYR A 56 -5.74 -3.59 -7.59
CA TYR A 56 -4.30 -3.42 -7.76
C TYR A 56 -3.49 -4.44 -6.93
N TRP A 57 -3.80 -4.57 -5.64
CA TRP A 57 -3.09 -5.50 -4.75
C TRP A 57 -3.41 -6.96 -5.05
N ARG A 58 -4.64 -7.27 -5.46
CA ARG A 58 -4.99 -8.62 -5.92
C ARG A 58 -4.21 -9.01 -7.17
N ARG A 59 -3.97 -8.08 -8.10
CA ARG A 59 -3.14 -8.31 -9.29
C ARG A 59 -1.69 -8.59 -8.93
N TRP A 60 -1.13 -7.79 -8.02
CA TRP A 60 0.20 -8.08 -7.47
C TRP A 60 0.31 -9.47 -6.87
N GLN A 61 -0.66 -9.87 -6.04
CA GLN A 61 -0.71 -11.21 -5.45
C GLN A 61 -0.66 -12.33 -6.52
N MET A 62 -1.36 -12.16 -7.64
CA MET A 62 -1.38 -13.15 -8.73
C MET A 62 -0.09 -13.15 -9.56
N GLU A 63 0.47 -11.98 -9.85
CA GLU A 63 1.57 -11.82 -10.80
C GLU A 63 2.95 -12.01 -10.16
N ILE A 64 3.13 -11.63 -8.89
CA ILE A 64 4.45 -11.52 -8.24
C ILE A 64 5.27 -12.83 -8.28
N SER A 65 4.61 -13.98 -8.17
CA SER A 65 5.27 -15.29 -8.16
C SER A 65 6.07 -15.55 -9.45
N GLY A 66 5.54 -15.14 -10.60
CA GLY A 66 6.13 -15.30 -11.93
C GLY A 66 7.10 -14.20 -12.35
N LEU A 67 7.26 -13.14 -11.55
CA LEU A 67 8.15 -12.03 -11.88
C LEU A 67 9.59 -12.36 -11.50
N THR A 68 10.52 -12.04 -12.41
CA THR A 68 11.95 -11.98 -12.09
C THR A 68 12.23 -10.60 -11.51
N ILE A 69 12.54 -10.56 -10.22
CA ILE A 69 12.84 -9.32 -9.51
C ILE A 69 14.36 -9.29 -9.30
N PRO A 70 15.09 -8.26 -9.78
CA PRO A 70 16.50 -8.11 -9.49
C PRO A 70 16.71 -8.01 -7.97
N GLU A 71 17.71 -8.73 -7.45
CA GLU A 71 17.91 -8.84 -6.00
C GLU A 71 18.16 -7.47 -5.33
N ALA A 72 18.91 -6.58 -5.99
CA ALA A 72 19.14 -5.22 -5.49
C ALA A 72 17.84 -4.40 -5.33
N ASP A 73 16.91 -4.53 -6.29
CA ASP A 73 15.61 -3.87 -6.21
C ASP A 73 14.72 -4.51 -5.14
N ALA A 74 14.86 -5.83 -4.98
CA ALA A 74 14.14 -6.57 -3.96
C ALA A 74 14.61 -6.22 -2.55
N GLU A 75 15.91 -6.05 -2.33
CA GLU A 75 16.49 -5.64 -1.05
C GLU A 75 15.99 -4.25 -0.65
N GLU A 76 16.08 -3.27 -1.56
CA GLU A 76 15.58 -1.90 -1.32
C GLU A 76 14.10 -1.93 -0.87
N LEU A 77 13.25 -2.66 -1.61
CA LEU A 77 11.83 -2.76 -1.30
C LEU A 77 11.56 -3.53 -0.01
N ALA A 78 12.22 -4.67 0.22
CA ALA A 78 12.02 -5.49 1.40
C ALA A 78 12.41 -4.73 2.69
N THR A 79 13.52 -4.00 2.66
CA THR A 79 13.93 -3.14 3.78
C THR A 79 12.94 -1.99 4.00
N GLY A 80 12.50 -1.31 2.94
CA GLY A 80 11.53 -0.23 3.06
C GLY A 80 10.18 -0.72 3.62
N MET A 81 9.68 -1.86 3.13
CA MET A 81 8.45 -2.47 3.65
C MET A 81 8.58 -2.87 5.12
N LEU A 82 9.72 -3.46 5.50
CA LEU A 82 9.96 -3.85 6.89
C LEU A 82 9.92 -2.65 7.83
N GLN A 83 10.55 -1.54 7.44
CA GLN A 83 10.54 -0.30 8.22
C GLN A 83 9.12 0.27 8.38
N GLU A 84 8.32 0.30 7.32
CA GLU A 84 6.93 0.79 7.40
C GLU A 84 6.07 -0.11 8.30
N VAL A 85 6.23 -1.44 8.22
CA VAL A 85 5.54 -2.38 9.11
C VAL A 85 5.93 -2.12 10.58
N GLU A 86 7.22 -1.95 10.85
CA GLU A 86 7.70 -1.64 12.20
C GLU A 86 7.15 -0.32 12.73
N ILE A 87 7.05 0.72 11.90
CA ILE A 87 6.45 2.01 12.30
C ILE A 87 4.97 1.82 12.69
N LEU A 88 4.23 1.04 11.92
CA LEU A 88 2.78 0.87 12.14
C LEU A 88 2.44 0.01 13.34
N GLU A 89 3.29 -0.94 13.71
CA GLU A 89 3.15 -1.73 14.94
C GLU A 89 3.07 -0.84 16.21
N PHE A 90 3.53 0.42 16.14
CA PHE A 90 3.45 1.39 17.23
C PHE A 90 2.25 2.35 17.14
N GLU A 91 1.43 2.30 16.10
CA GLU A 91 0.26 3.16 15.99
C GLU A 91 -0.88 2.66 16.92
N PRO A 92 -1.48 3.52 17.77
CA PRO A 92 -2.49 3.09 18.75
C PRO A 92 -3.72 2.40 18.15
N GLN A 93 -4.14 2.83 16.95
CA GLN A 93 -5.27 2.24 16.23
C GLN A 93 -4.93 0.85 15.70
N VAL A 94 -3.65 0.61 15.36
CA VAL A 94 -3.16 -0.68 14.91
C VAL A 94 -3.03 -1.63 16.11
N GLN A 95 -2.41 -1.19 17.20
CA GLN A 95 -2.24 -2.00 18.42
C GLN A 95 -3.55 -2.47 19.05
N SER A 96 -4.62 -1.70 18.89
CA SER A 96 -5.96 -2.08 19.38
C SER A 96 -6.69 -3.06 18.46
N ASN A 97 -6.15 -3.36 17.27
CA ASN A 97 -6.69 -4.31 16.31
C ASN A 97 -5.81 -5.57 16.22
N ALA A 98 -6.21 -6.63 16.92
CA ALA A 98 -5.46 -7.89 17.01
C ALA A 98 -5.26 -8.58 15.64
N GLU A 99 -6.24 -8.51 14.75
CA GLU A 99 -6.14 -9.14 13.43
C GLU A 99 -5.20 -8.37 12.50
N LEU A 100 -5.25 -7.04 12.51
CA LEU A 100 -4.30 -6.21 11.77
C LEU A 100 -2.86 -6.43 12.29
N MET A 101 -2.67 -6.43 13.62
CA MET A 101 -1.37 -6.73 14.23
C MET A 101 -0.84 -8.10 13.81
N LYS A 102 -1.71 -9.12 13.74
CA LYS A 102 -1.34 -10.45 13.28
C LYS A 102 -0.85 -10.43 11.83
N VAL A 103 -1.58 -9.78 10.92
CA VAL A 103 -1.17 -9.66 9.50
C VAL A 103 0.16 -8.92 9.36
N LEU A 104 0.37 -7.84 10.12
CA LEU A 104 1.64 -7.11 10.14
C LEU A 104 2.81 -7.97 10.63
N HIS A 105 2.61 -8.76 11.70
CA HIS A 105 3.62 -9.70 12.18
C HIS A 105 3.93 -10.80 11.15
N GLU A 106 2.93 -11.31 10.43
CA GLU A 106 3.13 -12.29 9.35
C GLU A 106 3.97 -11.68 8.22
N ILE A 107 3.67 -10.45 7.78
CA ILE A 107 4.47 -9.72 6.79
C ILE A 107 5.91 -9.54 7.28
N LYS A 108 6.09 -9.06 8.51
CA LYS A 108 7.41 -8.87 9.13
C LYS A 108 8.21 -10.17 9.19
N ALA A 109 7.56 -11.27 9.56
CA ALA A 109 8.17 -12.58 9.61
C ALA A 109 8.67 -13.01 8.22
N GLU A 110 7.85 -12.88 7.18
CA GLU A 110 8.24 -13.19 5.79
C GLU A 110 9.44 -12.35 5.33
N LEU A 111 9.42 -11.03 5.59
CA LEU A 111 10.51 -10.12 5.21
C LEU A 111 11.81 -10.38 5.97
N SER A 112 11.72 -10.93 7.18
CA SER A 112 12.85 -11.17 8.08
C SER A 112 13.41 -12.60 7.98
N LYS A 113 12.84 -13.48 7.15
CA LYS A 113 13.27 -14.90 7.05
C LYS A 113 14.77 -15.01 6.69
N PRO A 114 15.60 -15.68 7.53
CA PRO A 114 17.01 -15.85 7.23
C PRO A 114 17.23 -16.83 6.09
N GLY A 115 18.30 -16.61 5.30
CA GLY A 115 18.69 -17.52 4.22
C GLY A 115 17.79 -17.51 2.98
N ILE A 116 16.76 -16.66 2.95
CA ILE A 116 15.90 -16.45 1.77
C ILE A 116 16.31 -15.15 1.07
N PRO A 117 16.50 -15.16 -0.26
CA PRO A 117 16.72 -13.94 -1.04
C PRO A 117 15.58 -12.93 -0.85
N ALA A 118 15.88 -11.64 -0.91
CA ALA A 118 14.91 -10.55 -0.86
C ALA A 118 13.78 -10.71 -1.88
N ALA A 119 14.08 -11.15 -3.11
CA ALA A 119 13.03 -11.43 -4.09
C ALA A 119 12.06 -12.52 -3.61
N GLY A 120 12.57 -13.56 -2.94
CA GLY A 120 11.76 -14.63 -2.35
C GLY A 120 10.91 -14.12 -1.19
N LYS A 121 11.49 -13.28 -0.32
CA LYS A 121 10.79 -12.63 0.81
C LYS A 121 9.62 -11.78 0.33
N LEU A 122 9.83 -10.95 -0.70
CA LEU A 122 8.77 -10.13 -1.30
C LEU A 122 7.66 -10.97 -1.91
N LYS A 123 8.01 -12.03 -2.64
CA LYS A 123 7.03 -12.97 -3.22
C LYS A 123 6.15 -13.63 -2.16
N ALA A 124 6.65 -13.79 -0.94
CA ALA A 124 5.88 -14.32 0.19
C ALA A 124 5.08 -13.23 0.93
N ALA A 125 5.64 -12.04 1.10
CA ALA A 125 5.01 -10.94 1.85
C ALA A 125 3.91 -10.20 1.08
N ILE A 126 4.10 -9.94 -0.22
CA ILE A 126 3.15 -9.17 -1.05
C ILE A 126 1.74 -9.78 -1.07
N PRO A 127 1.58 -11.11 -1.19
CA PRO A 127 0.27 -11.77 -1.07
C PRO A 127 -0.51 -11.51 0.21
N LEU A 128 0.13 -11.04 1.28
CA LEU A 128 -0.50 -10.75 2.57
C LEU A 128 -1.08 -9.33 2.64
N LEU A 129 -0.60 -8.41 1.79
CA LEU A 129 -1.03 -7.00 1.78
C LEU A 129 -2.54 -6.79 1.58
N PRO A 130 -3.27 -7.60 0.79
CA PRO A 130 -4.73 -7.47 0.71
C PRO A 130 -5.43 -7.60 2.06
N GLY A 131 -4.86 -8.34 3.02
CA GLY A 131 -5.38 -8.46 4.38
C GLY A 131 -5.27 -7.18 5.21
N VAL A 132 -4.49 -6.19 4.76
CA VAL A 132 -4.35 -4.88 5.41
C VAL A 132 -5.40 -3.88 4.90
N ILE A 133 -5.86 -4.03 3.65
CA ILE A 133 -6.79 -3.08 3.00
C ILE A 133 -8.11 -2.96 3.76
N SER A 134 -8.69 -4.08 4.21
CA SER A 134 -9.96 -4.06 4.93
C SER A 134 -9.88 -3.23 6.20
N TYR A 135 -8.76 -3.31 6.92
CA TYR A 135 -8.55 -2.57 8.15
C TYR A 135 -8.26 -1.09 7.93
N GLU A 136 -7.44 -0.74 6.93
CA GLU A 136 -7.17 0.67 6.62
C GLU A 136 -8.44 1.42 6.23
N MET A 137 -9.33 0.76 5.48
CA MET A 137 -10.61 1.35 5.10
C MET A 137 -11.58 1.49 6.27
N GLU A 138 -11.60 0.54 7.21
CA GLU A 138 -12.47 0.58 8.39
C GLU A 138 -11.98 1.57 9.45
N LEU A 139 -10.67 1.68 9.64
CA LEU A 139 -10.05 2.53 10.66
C LEU A 139 -9.77 3.97 10.18
N ASP A 140 -10.03 4.25 8.90
CA ASP A 140 -9.65 5.50 8.22
C ASP A 140 -8.16 5.87 8.45
N THR A 141 -7.29 4.86 8.46
CA THR A 141 -5.86 5.05 8.73
C THR A 141 -5.07 5.25 7.43
N GLU A 142 -4.19 6.24 7.42
CA GLU A 142 -3.14 6.37 6.39
C GLU A 142 -1.91 5.53 6.79
N GLY A 143 -2.08 4.22 6.81
CA GLY A 143 -1.12 3.33 7.47
C GLY A 143 -0.01 2.82 6.56
N LEU A 144 -0.19 1.63 6.03
CA LEU A 144 0.79 0.83 5.31
C LEU A 144 0.73 1.02 3.82
N LEU A 145 -0.45 0.89 3.21
CA LEU A 145 -0.55 0.78 1.76
C LEU A 145 -0.20 2.11 1.10
N ARG A 146 -0.71 3.23 1.63
CA ARG A 146 -0.34 4.57 1.16
C ARG A 146 1.15 4.85 1.28
N ARG A 147 1.82 4.36 2.35
CA ARG A 147 3.25 4.60 2.59
C ARG A 147 4.16 3.70 1.77
N THR A 148 3.75 2.45 1.55
CA THR A 148 4.51 1.48 0.75
C THR A 148 4.24 1.61 -0.74
N PHE A 149 3.08 2.13 -1.15
CA PHE A 149 2.66 2.26 -2.56
C PHE A 149 3.69 2.97 -3.47
N PRO A 150 4.35 4.07 -3.07
CA PRO A 150 5.41 4.67 -3.87
C PRO A 150 6.57 3.72 -4.19
N THR A 151 6.97 2.87 -3.24
CA THR A 151 8.04 1.90 -3.42
C THR A 151 7.61 0.78 -4.38
N PHE A 152 6.35 0.34 -4.30
CA PHE A 152 5.76 -0.59 -5.27
C PHE A 152 5.66 -0.02 -6.68
N CYS A 153 5.33 1.27 -6.82
CA CYS A 153 5.31 1.94 -8.11
C CYS A 153 6.69 1.92 -8.77
N LYS A 154 7.75 2.22 -8.02
CA LYS A 154 9.13 2.16 -8.53
C LYS A 154 9.49 0.76 -9.01
N LEU A 155 9.11 -0.28 -8.26
CA LEU A 155 9.32 -1.66 -8.68
C LEU A 155 8.55 -1.97 -9.97
N ALA A 156 7.25 -1.66 -10.01
CA ALA A 156 6.42 -1.87 -11.19
C ALA A 156 7.02 -1.21 -12.44
N ASP A 157 7.49 0.03 -12.33
CA ASP A 157 8.09 0.78 -13.44
C ASP A 157 9.42 0.16 -13.92
N LYS A 158 10.19 -0.47 -13.03
CA LYS A 158 11.39 -1.24 -13.40
C LYS A 158 11.02 -2.55 -14.10
N LEU A 159 9.94 -3.21 -13.69
CA LEU A 159 9.48 -4.50 -14.24
C LEU A 159 8.67 -4.38 -15.56
N LYS A 160 8.35 -3.15 -15.98
CA LYS A 160 7.78 -2.84 -17.32
C LYS A 160 8.83 -2.85 -18.42
N LYS A 161 10.11 -2.70 -18.07
CA LYS A 161 11.24 -2.71 -19.00
C LYS A 161 11.71 -4.14 -19.28
#